data_AF-A0A9N8Z9V2-F1
#
_entry.id   AF-A0A9N8Z9V2-F1
#
_cell.length_a   1.000
_cell.length_b   1.000
_cell.length_c   1.000
_cell.angle_alpha   90.00
_cell.angle_beta   90.00
_cell.angle_gamma   90.00
#
_symmetry.space_group_name_H-M   'P 1'
#
loop_
_entity.id
_entity.type
_entity.pdbx_description
1 polymer ?
#
loop_
_entity_poly.entity_id
_entity_poly.type
_entity_poly.pdbx_seq_one_letter_code
_entity_poly.pdbx_strand_id
1 'polypeptide(L)'
;MTTIPPRGTFSDPYTAGDYVPKPNETQRNLRYGQLGVGANVPEPYEDFHEVPGENEYVIHGEGIPPEVENERLAKLKKVSIDYAREESEKGIDPRESQAATVASARDKYATAIGQERFENPTTLISNKKLPPVNKDVDQKQLVEELKDETRSRETVENEKMTKILGGGPAANVQSAMNKLESVVNKEE
;
A
#
# COMPACT_ATOMS: atom_id res chain seq x y z
N MET A 1 -56.62 18.60 39.44
CA MET A 1 -55.63 18.00 40.36
C MET A 1 -55.82 16.50 40.26
N THR A 2 -54.92 15.81 39.57
CA THR A 2 -55.11 14.40 39.21
C THR A 2 -53.98 13.58 39.82
N THR A 3 -54.36 12.76 40.80
CA THR A 3 -53.48 11.88 41.60
C THR A 3 -53.30 10.56 40.85
N ILE A 4 -52.06 10.16 40.60
CA ILE A 4 -51.71 8.87 39.96
C ILE A 4 -51.27 7.88 41.06
N PRO A 5 -51.81 6.64 41.11
CA PRO A 5 -51.43 5.63 42.11
C PRO A 5 -50.07 4.95 41.82
N PRO A 6 -49.47 4.24 42.81
CA PRO A 6 -48.09 3.80 42.76
C PRO A 6 -47.87 2.55 41.89
N ARG A 7 -46.65 2.47 41.34
CA ARG A 7 -46.11 1.39 40.52
C ARG A 7 -46.12 0.04 41.26
N GLY A 8 -46.85 -0.91 40.69
CA GLY A 8 -46.65 -2.34 40.93
C GLY A 8 -45.39 -2.84 40.21
N THR A 9 -44.68 -3.71 40.91
CA THR A 9 -43.40 -4.36 40.59
C THR A 9 -43.50 -5.33 39.42
N PHE A 10 -42.59 -5.20 38.44
CA PHE A 10 -42.23 -6.30 37.54
C PHE A 10 -40.76 -6.63 37.78
N SER A 11 -40.52 -7.80 38.37
CA SER A 11 -39.22 -8.38 38.64
C SER A 11 -38.72 -9.13 37.41
N ASP A 12 -37.57 -8.73 36.86
CA ASP A 12 -36.77 -9.56 35.96
C ASP A 12 -35.30 -9.51 36.42
N PRO A 13 -34.62 -10.64 36.71
CA PRO A 13 -33.38 -10.66 37.45
C PRO A 13 -32.15 -10.79 36.54
N TYR A 14 -31.98 -9.91 35.54
CA TYR A 14 -30.73 -9.86 34.76
C TYR A 14 -30.53 -8.47 34.16
N THR A 15 -29.89 -7.55 34.89
CA THR A 15 -28.94 -6.62 34.26
C THR A 15 -28.02 -6.05 35.33
N ALA A 16 -26.89 -6.73 35.48
CA ALA A 16 -25.72 -6.20 36.17
C ALA A 16 -25.37 -4.82 35.61
N GLY A 17 -24.91 -3.93 36.49
CA GLY A 17 -24.73 -2.52 36.23
C GLY A 17 -23.98 -2.19 34.94
N ASP A 18 -24.43 -1.08 34.35
CA ASP A 18 -23.84 -0.40 33.20
C ASP A 18 -22.33 -0.16 33.39
N TYR A 19 -21.53 -1.13 32.94
CA TYR A 19 -20.12 -0.91 32.69
C TYR A 19 -19.98 -0.40 31.26
N VAL A 20 -19.81 0.92 31.10
CA VAL A 20 -19.39 1.55 29.85
C VAL A 20 -17.85 1.59 29.86
N PRO A 21 -17.15 0.79 29.03
CA PRO A 21 -15.69 0.83 29.01
C PRO A 21 -15.21 2.18 28.46
N LYS A 22 -14.26 2.82 29.15
CA LYS A 22 -13.61 4.03 28.66
C LYS A 22 -12.70 3.68 27.46
N PRO A 23 -12.48 4.59 26.49
CA PRO A 23 -11.87 4.25 25.19
C PRO A 23 -10.35 4.01 25.20
N ASN A 24 -9.73 3.69 26.34
CA ASN A 24 -8.26 3.60 26.42
C ASN A 24 -7.69 2.28 26.97
N GLU A 25 -8.51 1.26 27.24
CA GLU A 25 -8.01 -0.03 27.75
C GLU A 25 -7.86 -1.13 26.69
N THR A 26 -8.37 -0.95 25.48
CA THR A 26 -8.27 -1.97 24.40
C THR A 26 -7.02 -1.84 23.51
N GLN A 27 -6.13 -0.86 23.75
CA GLN A 27 -4.98 -0.61 22.85
C GLN A 27 -3.60 -0.90 23.45
N ARG A 28 -3.49 -1.45 24.67
CA ARG A 28 -2.19 -1.78 25.28
C ARG A 28 -1.81 -3.26 25.32
N ASN A 29 -2.68 -4.17 24.89
CA ASN A 29 -2.40 -5.62 24.93
C ASN A 29 -1.98 -6.26 23.60
N LEU A 30 -1.67 -5.46 22.57
CA LEU A 30 -1.07 -5.98 21.33
C LEU A 30 0.46 -5.74 21.23
N ARG A 31 1.10 -5.23 22.29
CA ARG A 31 2.50 -4.78 22.18
C ARG A 31 3.54 -5.48 23.04
N TYR A 32 3.19 -6.32 24.02
CA TYR A 32 4.18 -7.14 24.71
C TYR A 32 3.60 -8.49 25.12
N GLY A 33 4.31 -9.57 24.79
CA GLY A 33 3.91 -10.95 24.97
C GLY A 33 3.54 -11.28 26.41
N GLN A 34 2.46 -12.06 26.55
CA GLN A 34 2.05 -12.62 27.82
C GLN A 34 2.62 -14.03 27.94
N LEU A 35 3.75 -14.13 28.64
CA LEU A 35 4.23 -15.37 29.25
C LEU A 35 3.24 -15.77 30.35
N GLY A 36 2.61 -16.94 30.19
CA GLY A 36 1.67 -17.50 31.15
C GLY A 36 1.49 -19.00 30.91
N VAL A 37 2.34 -19.78 31.57
CA VAL A 37 2.38 -21.24 31.57
C VAL A 37 1.10 -21.80 32.22
N GLY A 38 0.44 -22.74 31.54
CA GLY A 38 -0.68 -23.51 32.09
C GLY A 38 -0.69 -24.91 31.46
N ALA A 39 -0.23 -25.88 32.23
CA ALA A 39 0.04 -27.25 31.81
C ALA A 39 -1.22 -27.99 31.30
N ASN A 40 -1.13 -28.47 30.07
CA ASN A 40 -1.62 -29.77 29.64
C ASN A 40 -0.84 -30.13 28.39
N VAL A 41 0.04 -31.12 28.51
CA VAL A 41 0.89 -31.64 27.43
C VAL A 41 0.08 -32.65 26.63
N PRO A 42 -0.20 -32.43 25.34
CA PRO A 42 -0.13 -33.47 24.34
C PRO A 42 1.29 -33.51 23.76
N GLU A 43 1.75 -34.74 23.56
CA GLU A 43 3.05 -35.17 23.05
C GLU A 43 3.57 -34.39 21.82
N PRO A 44 4.90 -34.38 21.59
CA PRO A 44 5.49 -33.63 20.49
C PRO A 44 5.01 -34.23 19.18
N TYR A 45 4.13 -33.53 18.47
CA TYR A 45 3.96 -33.76 17.04
C TYR A 45 5.25 -33.32 16.35
N GLU A 46 6.16 -34.28 16.22
CA GLU A 46 7.07 -34.37 15.09
C GLU A 46 6.22 -34.43 13.81
N ASP A 47 5.92 -33.27 13.24
CA ASP A 47 5.91 -33.01 11.79
C ASP A 47 5.47 -31.55 11.62
N PHE A 48 6.36 -30.61 11.93
CA PHE A 48 6.40 -29.47 11.03
C PHE A 48 6.94 -30.04 9.74
N HIS A 49 6.02 -30.49 8.87
CA HIS A 49 6.29 -30.37 7.45
C HIS A 49 6.92 -29.00 7.30
N GLU A 50 8.18 -28.98 6.88
CA GLU A 50 8.76 -27.82 6.22
C GLU A 50 7.65 -27.27 5.36
N VAL A 51 7.04 -26.16 5.77
CA VAL A 51 6.31 -25.35 4.82
C VAL A 51 7.43 -25.03 3.85
N PRO A 52 7.46 -25.62 2.64
CA PRO A 52 8.56 -25.38 1.72
C PRO A 52 8.57 -23.87 1.62
N GLY A 53 9.66 -23.26 2.13
CA GLY A 53 9.70 -21.83 2.43
C GLY A 53 9.07 -21.14 1.24
N GLU A 54 7.96 -20.45 1.47
CA GLU A 54 7.31 -19.68 0.42
C GLU A 54 8.43 -18.91 -0.22
N ASN A 55 8.79 -19.32 -1.43
CA ASN A 55 9.99 -18.87 -2.07
C ASN A 55 9.85 -17.36 -2.13
N GLU A 56 10.58 -16.69 -1.24
CA GLU A 56 10.78 -15.26 -1.24
C GLU A 56 11.67 -15.03 -2.45
N TYR A 57 11.06 -15.17 -3.64
CA TYR A 57 11.70 -15.04 -4.92
C TYR A 57 12.05 -13.57 -5.03
N VAL A 58 13.28 -13.27 -4.62
CA VAL A 58 13.87 -11.97 -4.82
C VAL A 58 14.06 -11.81 -6.33
N ILE A 59 13.09 -11.19 -6.98
CA ILE A 59 13.37 -10.59 -8.28
C ILE A 59 14.22 -9.37 -7.95
N HIS A 60 15.53 -9.56 -7.86
CA HIS A 60 16.42 -8.44 -8.06
C HIS A 60 16.13 -7.95 -9.48
N GLY A 61 15.69 -6.69 -9.61
CA GLY A 61 15.60 -5.97 -10.87
C GLY A 61 17.00 -5.84 -11.45
N GLU A 62 17.53 -6.94 -12.00
CA GLU A 62 18.83 -7.01 -12.63
C GLU A 62 18.77 -6.17 -13.91
N GLY A 63 19.06 -4.88 -13.78
CA GLY A 63 19.16 -3.97 -14.92
C GLY A 63 18.96 -2.50 -14.58
N ILE A 64 18.24 -2.16 -13.50
CA ILE A 64 17.90 -0.76 -13.20
C ILE A 64 18.58 -0.30 -11.91
N PRO A 65 19.50 0.69 -11.97
CA PRO A 65 20.12 1.24 -10.79
C PRO A 65 19.06 1.88 -9.85
N PRO A 66 19.18 1.72 -8.52
CA PRO A 66 18.29 2.35 -7.55
C PRO A 66 18.16 3.87 -7.73
N GLU A 67 19.21 4.53 -8.22
CA GLU A 67 19.21 5.96 -8.52
C GLU A 67 18.19 6.31 -9.60
N VAL A 68 18.08 5.48 -10.65
CA VAL A 68 17.15 5.66 -11.76
C VAL A 68 15.71 5.41 -11.30
N GLU A 69 15.49 4.37 -10.49
CA GLU A 69 14.18 4.10 -9.88
C GLU A 69 13.73 5.26 -8.99
N ASN A 70 14.64 5.77 -8.14
CA ASN A 70 14.36 6.89 -7.26
C ASN A 70 14.09 8.17 -8.07
N GLU A 71 14.79 8.39 -9.19
CA GLU A 71 14.54 9.51 -10.10
C GLU A 71 13.14 9.42 -10.72
N ARG A 72 12.75 8.25 -11.26
CA ARG A 72 11.42 8.03 -11.83
C ARG A 72 10.31 8.18 -10.79
N LEU A 73 10.53 7.65 -9.58
CA LEU A 73 9.60 7.83 -8.47
C LEU A 73 9.47 9.32 -8.08
N ALA A 74 10.57 10.07 -8.12
CA ALA A 74 10.56 11.51 -7.88
C ALA A 74 9.82 12.28 -8.99
N LYS A 75 10.00 11.90 -10.27
CA LYS A 75 9.26 12.45 -11.41
C LYS A 75 7.76 12.23 -11.24
N LEU A 76 7.32 11.01 -10.93
CA LEU A 76 5.90 10.69 -10.66
C LEU A 76 5.34 11.49 -9.48
N LYS A 77 6.13 11.65 -8.42
CA LYS A 77 5.76 12.48 -7.27
C LYS A 77 5.56 13.94 -7.67
N LYS A 78 6.48 14.50 -8.47
CA LYS A 78 6.35 15.87 -8.97
C LYS A 78 5.09 16.04 -9.82
N VAL A 79 4.88 15.19 -10.82
CA VAL A 79 3.69 15.25 -11.68
C VAL A 79 2.39 15.19 -10.85
N SER A 80 2.34 14.31 -9.85
CA SER A 80 1.16 14.24 -8.95
C SER A 80 0.91 15.52 -8.15
N ILE A 81 1.97 16.23 -7.75
CA ILE A 81 1.88 17.49 -7.01
C ILE A 81 1.48 18.64 -7.94
N ASP A 82 2.04 18.68 -9.15
CA ASP A 82 1.75 19.71 -10.15
C ASP A 82 0.27 19.65 -10.55
N TYR A 83 -0.27 18.44 -10.83
CA TYR A 83 -1.71 18.26 -11.05
C TYR A 83 -2.54 18.64 -9.83
N ALA A 84 -2.14 18.23 -8.61
CA ALA A 84 -2.92 18.55 -7.41
C ALA A 84 -3.03 20.08 -7.20
N ARG A 85 -1.96 20.81 -7.54
CA ARG A 85 -1.95 22.27 -7.48
C ARG A 85 -2.87 22.87 -8.55
N GLU A 86 -2.74 22.45 -9.80
CA GLU A 86 -3.56 22.95 -10.91
C GLU A 86 -5.05 22.66 -10.69
N GLU A 87 -5.40 21.45 -10.26
CA GLU A 87 -6.76 21.03 -9.96
C GLU A 87 -7.36 21.82 -8.79
N SER A 88 -6.56 22.10 -7.76
CA SER A 88 -6.98 22.93 -6.63
C SER A 88 -7.26 24.37 -7.06
N GLU A 89 -6.50 24.90 -8.01
CA GLU A 89 -6.72 26.24 -8.56
C GLU A 89 -7.98 26.28 -9.46
N LYS A 90 -8.29 25.18 -10.15
CA LYS A 90 -9.47 25.03 -11.03
C LYS A 90 -10.74 24.55 -10.32
N GLY A 91 -10.64 24.04 -9.09
CA GLY A 91 -11.77 23.51 -8.33
C GLY A 91 -12.33 22.19 -8.87
N ILE A 92 -11.46 21.32 -9.41
CA ILE A 92 -11.88 20.02 -9.99
C ILE A 92 -12.38 19.07 -8.89
N ASP A 93 -13.43 18.28 -9.20
CA ASP A 93 -13.92 17.24 -8.29
C ASP A 93 -12.83 16.17 -8.06
N PRO A 94 -12.52 15.80 -6.81
CA PRO A 94 -11.54 14.76 -6.50
C PRO A 94 -11.77 13.42 -7.22
N ARG A 95 -13.00 13.11 -7.64
CA ARG A 95 -13.34 11.89 -8.39
C ARG A 95 -12.84 11.90 -9.82
N GLU A 96 -12.64 13.08 -10.39
CA GLU A 96 -12.13 13.29 -11.74
C GLU A 96 -10.64 13.65 -11.75
N SER A 97 -10.03 13.68 -10.56
CA SER A 97 -8.64 14.09 -10.34
C SER A 97 -7.63 13.22 -11.10
N GLN A 98 -6.94 13.87 -12.03
CA GLN A 98 -5.70 13.39 -12.62
C GLN A 98 -4.61 13.26 -11.54
N ALA A 99 -4.55 14.18 -10.57
CA ALA A 99 -3.60 14.11 -9.46
C ALA A 99 -3.73 12.80 -8.66
N ALA A 100 -4.96 12.36 -8.36
CA ALA A 100 -5.23 11.09 -7.71
C ALA A 100 -4.82 9.89 -8.59
N THR A 101 -5.02 9.99 -9.90
CA THR A 101 -4.63 8.96 -10.86
C THR A 101 -3.11 8.80 -10.90
N VAL A 102 -2.36 9.91 -10.98
CA VAL A 102 -0.89 9.90 -10.98
C VAL A 102 -0.33 9.51 -9.61
N ALA A 103 -0.95 9.94 -8.49
CA ALA A 103 -0.58 9.47 -7.16
C ALA A 103 -0.72 7.94 -7.04
N SER A 104 -1.79 7.38 -7.61
CA SER A 104 -1.96 5.93 -7.68
C SER A 104 -0.88 5.26 -8.55
N ALA A 105 -0.46 5.89 -9.66
CA ALA A 105 0.66 5.39 -10.48
C ALA A 105 1.97 5.37 -9.67
N ARG A 106 2.27 6.45 -8.95
CA ARG A 106 3.41 6.54 -8.03
C ARG A 106 3.41 5.43 -6.99
N ASP A 107 2.25 5.16 -6.37
CA ASP A 107 2.15 4.14 -5.32
C ASP A 107 2.35 2.71 -5.86
N LYS A 108 1.87 2.46 -7.09
CA LYS A 108 2.14 1.20 -7.81
C LYS A 108 3.62 1.03 -8.12
N TYR A 109 4.27 2.08 -8.64
CA TYR A 109 5.70 2.05 -8.91
C TYR A 109 6.52 1.83 -7.63
N ALA A 110 6.17 2.53 -6.54
CA ALA A 110 6.82 2.32 -5.23
C ALA A 110 6.62 0.91 -4.68
N THR A 111 5.49 0.26 -4.98
CA THR A 111 5.26 -1.15 -4.62
C THR A 111 6.18 -2.08 -5.39
N ALA A 112 6.39 -1.83 -6.69
CA ALA A 112 7.32 -2.59 -7.51
C ALA A 112 8.75 -2.51 -6.95
N ILE A 113 9.23 -1.30 -6.67
CA ILE A 113 10.55 -1.06 -6.03
C ILE A 113 10.62 -1.74 -4.66
N GLY A 114 9.57 -1.61 -3.85
CA GLY A 114 9.52 -2.17 -2.51
C GLY A 114 9.59 -3.70 -2.50
N GLN A 115 8.97 -4.36 -3.48
CA GLN A 115 9.06 -5.81 -3.66
C GLN A 115 10.48 -6.26 -4.04
N GLU A 116 11.16 -5.53 -4.92
CA GLU A 116 12.50 -5.91 -5.39
C GLU A 116 13.61 -5.62 -4.38
N ARG A 117 13.46 -4.54 -3.59
CA ARG A 117 14.45 -4.06 -2.63
C ARG A 117 14.14 -4.42 -1.18
N PHE A 118 13.03 -5.11 -0.92
CA PHE A 118 12.49 -5.36 0.42
C PHE A 118 12.32 -4.08 1.25
N GLU A 119 11.93 -3.00 0.57
CA GLU A 119 11.70 -1.70 1.19
C GLU A 119 10.21 -1.43 1.34
N ASN A 120 9.82 -0.70 2.39
CA ASN A 120 8.41 -0.35 2.56
C ASN A 120 8.02 0.74 1.52
N PRO A 121 7.01 0.51 0.66
CA PRO A 121 6.60 1.48 -0.38
C PRO A 121 6.26 2.87 0.17
N THR A 122 5.65 2.92 1.35
CA THR A 122 5.32 4.18 2.03
C THR A 122 6.58 4.97 2.40
N THR A 123 7.63 4.26 2.83
CA THR A 123 8.91 4.90 3.17
C THR A 123 9.61 5.43 1.93
N LEU A 124 9.52 4.74 0.79
CA LEU A 124 10.05 5.19 -0.50
C LEU A 124 9.39 6.51 -0.96
N ILE A 125 8.05 6.58 -0.89
CA ILE A 125 7.28 7.76 -1.31
C ILE A 125 7.52 8.97 -0.39
N SER A 126 7.54 8.72 0.92
CA SER A 126 7.74 9.75 1.94
C SER A 126 9.20 10.16 2.09
N ASN A 127 10.14 9.43 1.46
CA ASN A 127 11.55 9.66 1.61
C ASN A 127 11.92 11.08 1.20
N LYS A 128 12.46 11.85 2.16
CA LYS A 128 13.07 13.17 1.87
C LYS A 128 14.33 13.05 1.01
N LYS A 129 14.84 11.83 0.82
CA LYS A 129 16.04 11.55 0.02
C LYS A 129 15.77 11.32 -1.47
N LEU A 130 14.52 11.39 -1.93
CA LEU A 130 14.27 11.39 -3.38
C LEU A 130 15.00 12.59 -4.03
N PRO A 131 15.65 12.40 -5.18
CA PRO A 131 16.36 13.48 -5.84
C PRO A 131 15.39 14.63 -6.18
N PRO A 132 15.81 15.90 -6.03
CA PRO A 132 14.97 17.02 -6.38
C PRO A 132 14.73 17.06 -7.90
N VAL A 133 13.47 17.18 -8.31
CA VAL A 133 13.08 17.31 -9.72
C VAL A 133 12.77 18.78 -10.02
N ASN A 134 13.79 19.53 -10.45
CA ASN A 134 13.68 20.98 -10.63
C ASN A 134 13.14 21.39 -12.01
N LYS A 135 13.12 20.49 -12.99
CA LYS A 135 12.62 20.73 -14.35
C LYS A 135 11.23 20.17 -14.52
N ASP A 136 10.44 20.73 -15.43
CA ASP A 136 9.16 20.14 -15.82
C ASP A 136 9.38 18.73 -16.33
N VAL A 137 8.48 17.84 -15.93
CA VAL A 137 8.59 16.41 -16.26
C VAL A 137 7.90 16.20 -17.60
N ASP A 138 8.63 15.71 -18.60
CA ASP A 138 8.03 15.20 -19.82
C ASP A 138 7.31 13.89 -19.51
N GLN A 139 5.98 13.96 -19.44
CA GLN A 139 5.14 12.82 -19.08
C GLN A 139 5.14 11.75 -20.17
N LYS A 140 5.26 12.12 -21.44
CA LYS A 140 5.33 11.16 -22.56
C LYS A 140 6.64 10.38 -22.49
N GLN A 141 7.74 11.08 -22.23
CA GLN A 141 9.02 10.43 -22.01
C GLN A 141 8.96 9.49 -20.79
N LEU A 142 8.32 9.90 -19.69
CA LEU A 142 8.18 9.07 -18.50
C LEU A 142 7.35 7.80 -18.75
N VAL A 143 6.29 7.87 -19.57
CA VAL A 143 5.52 6.70 -19.99
C VAL A 143 6.40 5.71 -20.76
N GLU A 144 7.19 6.18 -21.74
CA GLU A 144 8.09 5.32 -22.50
C GLU A 144 9.21 4.72 -21.62
N GLU A 145 9.77 5.49 -20.68
CA GLU A 145 10.74 4.98 -19.69
C GLU A 145 10.15 3.82 -18.85
N LEU A 146 8.90 3.97 -18.38
CA LEU A 146 8.22 2.94 -17.59
C LEU A 146 7.84 1.71 -18.42
N LYS A 147 7.54 1.91 -19.70
CA LYS A 147 7.21 0.83 -20.65
C LYS A 147 8.43 -0.04 -20.96
N ASP A 148 9.59 0.58 -21.18
CA ASP A 148 10.85 -0.16 -21.37
C ASP A 148 11.26 -0.90 -20.10
N GLU A 149 11.08 -0.28 -18.93
CA GLU A 149 11.29 -0.93 -17.64
C GLU A 149 10.35 -2.11 -17.41
N THR A 150 9.07 -1.99 -17.78
CA THR A 150 8.11 -3.10 -17.71
C THR A 150 8.61 -4.30 -18.50
N ARG A 151 9.05 -4.10 -19.76
CA ARG A 151 9.61 -5.18 -20.59
C ARG A 151 10.85 -5.81 -19.99
N SER A 152 11.73 -4.98 -19.42
CA SER A 152 12.93 -5.47 -18.73
C SER A 152 12.57 -6.36 -17.54
N ARG A 153 11.64 -5.91 -16.68
CA ARG A 153 11.18 -6.66 -15.52
C ARG A 153 10.44 -7.94 -15.93
N GLU A 154 9.56 -7.88 -16.92
CA GLU A 154 8.86 -9.06 -17.46
C GLU A 154 9.84 -10.13 -17.95
N THR A 155 10.93 -9.74 -18.61
CA THR A 155 11.95 -10.68 -19.09
C THR A 155 12.61 -11.40 -17.91
N VAL A 156 13.07 -10.64 -16.91
CA VAL A 156 13.72 -11.18 -15.71
C VAL A 156 12.75 -12.05 -14.90
N GLU A 157 11.49 -11.63 -14.75
CA GLU A 157 10.46 -12.40 -14.04
C GLU A 157 10.16 -13.72 -14.75
N ASN A 158 10.01 -13.70 -16.07
CA ASN A 158 9.76 -14.90 -16.86
C ASN A 158 10.94 -15.87 -16.80
N GLU A 159 12.17 -15.38 -16.85
CA GLU A 159 13.37 -16.21 -16.73
C GLU A 159 13.52 -16.81 -15.33
N LYS A 160 13.30 -16.03 -14.28
CA LYS A 160 13.51 -16.48 -12.88
C LYS A 160 12.34 -17.30 -12.33
N MET A 161 11.10 -17.00 -12.72
CA MET A 161 9.90 -17.61 -12.14
C MET A 161 9.12 -18.51 -13.10
N THR A 162 9.51 -18.59 -14.39
CA THR A 162 8.85 -19.41 -15.43
C THR A 162 7.34 -19.11 -15.59
N LYS A 163 6.83 -18.05 -14.96
CA LYS A 163 5.42 -17.62 -14.98
C LYS A 163 5.31 -16.14 -14.62
N ILE A 164 4.48 -15.41 -15.35
CA ILE A 164 4.05 -14.05 -14.99
C ILE A 164 3.14 -14.13 -13.77
N LEU A 165 3.58 -13.57 -12.64
CA LEU A 165 2.75 -13.47 -11.44
C LEU A 165 1.90 -12.20 -11.50
N GLY A 166 0.58 -12.38 -11.38
CA GLY A 166 -0.32 -11.24 -11.16
C GLY A 166 0.04 -10.55 -9.85
N GLY A 167 0.56 -9.32 -9.93
CA GLY A 167 0.99 -8.55 -8.76
C GLY A 167 2.51 -8.54 -8.50
N GLY A 168 3.32 -9.11 -9.41
CA GLY A 168 4.78 -8.95 -9.38
C GLY A 168 5.24 -7.52 -9.72
N PRO A 169 6.55 -7.22 -9.54
CA PRO A 169 7.16 -5.95 -9.88
C PRO A 169 6.80 -5.45 -11.29
N ALA A 170 6.91 -6.29 -12.32
CA ALA A 170 6.58 -5.96 -13.71
C ALA A 170 5.12 -5.51 -13.85
N ALA A 171 4.18 -6.27 -13.26
CA ALA A 171 2.76 -5.93 -13.29
C ALA A 171 2.46 -4.61 -12.55
N ASN A 172 3.18 -4.32 -11.47
CA ASN A 172 3.05 -3.07 -10.73
C ASN A 172 3.60 -1.87 -11.52
N VAL A 173 4.74 -2.01 -12.22
CA VAL A 173 5.24 -0.97 -13.13
C VAL A 173 4.29 -0.78 -14.31
N GLN A 174 3.79 -1.85 -14.93
CA GLN A 174 2.80 -1.77 -16.00
C GLN A 174 1.54 -1.03 -15.54
N SER A 175 1.07 -1.29 -14.31
CA SER A 175 -0.07 -0.57 -13.73
C SER A 175 0.22 0.92 -13.54
N ALA A 176 1.44 1.27 -13.12
CA ALA A 176 1.85 2.67 -13.01
C ALA A 176 1.89 3.35 -14.39
N MET A 177 2.47 2.68 -15.39
CA MET A 177 2.56 3.16 -16.77
C MET A 177 1.17 3.39 -17.37
N ASN A 178 0.26 2.41 -17.32
CA ASN A 178 -1.10 2.53 -17.84
C ASN A 178 -1.87 3.69 -17.19
N LYS A 179 -1.69 3.92 -15.89
CA LYS A 179 -2.32 5.04 -15.17
C LYS A 179 -1.79 6.38 -15.64
N LEU A 180 -0.47 6.52 -15.78
CA LEU A 180 0.14 7.75 -16.29
C LEU A 180 -0.26 8.02 -17.74
N GLU A 181 -0.20 6.99 -18.61
CA GLU A 181 -0.62 7.07 -20.01
C GLU A 181 -2.08 7.51 -20.15
N SER A 182 -2.97 7.01 -19.28
CA SER A 182 -4.38 7.43 -19.27
C SER A 182 -4.60 8.91 -18.93
N VAL A 183 -3.65 9.54 -18.25
CA VAL A 183 -3.69 10.99 -17.95
C VAL A 183 -3.14 11.77 -19.13
N VAL A 184 -2.00 11.34 -19.68
CA VAL A 184 -1.38 11.96 -20.87
C VAL A 184 -2.34 11.96 -22.06
N ASN A 185 -3.05 10.87 -22.30
CA ASN A 185 -4.00 10.75 -23.41
C ASN A 185 -5.26 11.61 -23.24
N LYS A 186 -5.52 12.17 -22.05
CA LYS A 186 -6.63 13.12 -21.83
C LYS A 186 -6.25 14.56 -22.15
N GLU A 187 -4.97 14.85 -22.32
CA GLU A 187 -4.46 16.20 -22.64
C GLU A 187 -4.35 16.46 -24.14
N GLU A 188 -4.45 15.41 -24.98
CA GLU A 188 -4.51 15.49 -26.45
C GLU A 188 -5.95 15.71 -26.96
#